data_AF-A0A376Y5E3-F1
#
_entry.id   AF-A0A376Y5E3-F1
#
_cell.length_a   1.000
_cell.length_b   1.000
_cell.length_c   1.000
_cell.angle_alpha   90.00
_cell.angle_beta   90.00
_cell.angle_gamma   90.00
#
_symmetry.space_group_name_H-M   'P 1'
#
loop_
_entity.id
_entity.type
_entity.pdbx_description
1 polymer ?
#
loop_
_entity_poly.entity_id
_entity_poly.type
_entity_poly.pdbx_seq_one_letter_code
_entity_poly.pdbx_strand_id
1 'polypeptide(L)'
;MASSSEEVGLRGGQTATRAVSPDVAIVLDTACWAKNFDYGAANHRQIGNGPMLVLSDKSLIAPPKLTAWVETVAAEIGVPLQADMFSNGGTDGGAVHLTGTGVPTVVMGPATRHGHCAASIADCRDILQMQQLLSALIQRLTRETVVQLTDFR
;
A
#
# COMPACT_ATOMS: atom_id res chain seq x y z
N MET A 1 -7.15 10.05 -5.03
CA MET A 1 -8.63 10.13 -4.99
C MET A 1 -9.10 9.64 -3.63
N ALA A 2 -10.32 9.98 -3.20
CA ALA A 2 -10.96 9.35 -2.04
C ALA A 2 -12.14 8.50 -2.53
N SER A 3 -12.13 7.20 -2.23
CA SER A 3 -13.21 6.26 -2.55
C SER A 3 -14.23 6.16 -1.39
N SER A 4 -15.45 5.73 -1.69
CA SER A 4 -16.51 5.50 -0.68
C SER A 4 -16.67 4.02 -0.37
N SER A 5 -17.14 3.68 0.84
CA SER A 5 -17.72 2.36 1.14
C SER A 5 -16.76 1.17 0.92
N GLU A 6 -15.48 1.36 1.19
CA GLU A 6 -14.47 0.29 1.16
C GLU A 6 -14.79 -0.79 2.22
N GLU A 7 -15.06 -0.35 3.46
CA GLU A 7 -15.37 -1.19 4.63
C GLU A 7 -16.56 -2.15 4.46
N VAL A 8 -17.40 -1.95 3.43
CA VAL A 8 -18.57 -2.78 3.12
C VAL A 8 -18.43 -3.53 1.79
N GLY A 9 -17.19 -3.67 1.30
CA GLY A 9 -16.83 -4.51 0.16
C GLY A 9 -16.19 -3.79 -1.02
N LEU A 10 -15.23 -2.88 -0.78
CA LEU A 10 -14.35 -2.29 -1.80
C LEU A 10 -15.09 -1.53 -2.92
N ARG A 11 -16.29 -1.01 -2.61
CA ARG A 11 -17.27 -0.59 -3.63
C ARG A 11 -16.82 0.65 -4.40
N GLY A 12 -16.37 1.66 -3.65
CA GLY A 12 -15.90 2.92 -4.22
C GLY A 12 -14.60 2.76 -4.99
N GLY A 13 -13.69 1.88 -4.55
CA GLY A 13 -12.46 1.58 -5.28
C GLY A 13 -12.76 1.13 -6.71
N GLN A 14 -13.74 0.25 -6.88
CA GLN A 14 -14.13 -0.26 -8.20
C GLN A 14 -14.70 0.82 -9.13
N THR A 15 -15.56 1.69 -8.62
CA THR A 15 -16.23 2.73 -9.44
C THR A 15 -15.30 3.90 -9.74
N ALA A 16 -14.55 4.36 -8.75
CA ALA A 16 -13.62 5.47 -8.89
C ALA A 16 -12.44 5.10 -9.82
N THR A 17 -11.92 3.87 -9.74
CA THR A 17 -10.84 3.43 -10.65
C THR A 17 -11.29 3.39 -12.10
N ARG A 18 -12.52 2.95 -12.38
CA ARG A 18 -13.07 3.02 -13.76
C ARG A 18 -13.18 4.45 -14.25
N ALA A 19 -13.62 5.37 -13.40
CA ALA A 19 -13.77 6.77 -13.77
C ALA A 19 -12.42 7.44 -14.09
N VAL A 20 -11.35 7.09 -13.35
CA VAL A 20 -10.00 7.64 -13.54
C VAL A 20 -9.23 6.91 -14.65
N SER A 21 -9.39 5.58 -14.76
CA SER A 21 -8.65 4.70 -15.67
C SER A 21 -7.12 4.87 -15.60
N PRO A 22 -6.47 4.60 -14.44
CA PRO A 22 -5.04 4.84 -14.25
C PRO A 22 -4.15 3.75 -14.87
N ASP A 23 -2.92 4.11 -15.26
CA ASP A 23 -1.88 3.18 -15.71
C ASP A 23 -1.19 2.43 -14.56
N VAL A 24 -1.12 3.04 -13.38
CA VAL A 24 -0.57 2.48 -12.13
C VAL A 24 -1.39 3.01 -10.95
N ALA A 25 -1.62 2.19 -9.94
CA ALA A 25 -2.32 2.60 -8.72
C ALA A 25 -1.48 2.32 -7.45
N ILE A 26 -1.47 3.30 -6.55
CA ILE A 26 -0.98 3.15 -5.18
C ILE A 26 -2.19 3.31 -4.26
N VAL A 27 -2.59 2.24 -3.60
CA VAL A 27 -3.68 2.24 -2.62
C VAL A 27 -3.09 2.51 -1.24
N LEU A 28 -3.68 3.46 -0.51
CA LEU A 28 -3.26 3.79 0.84
C LEU A 28 -4.19 3.15 1.85
N ASP A 29 -3.64 2.32 2.72
CA ASP A 29 -4.39 1.63 3.77
C ASP A 29 -3.54 1.40 5.02
N THR A 30 -4.18 1.11 6.15
CA THR A 30 -3.51 0.85 7.43
C THR A 30 -3.88 -0.51 7.99
N ALA A 31 -3.04 -1.03 8.87
CA ALA A 31 -3.24 -2.29 9.55
C ALA A 31 -2.53 -2.27 10.90
N CYS A 32 -3.05 -3.07 11.82
CA CYS A 32 -2.46 -3.30 13.13
C CYS A 32 -2.12 -4.78 13.33
N TRP A 33 -1.13 -5.05 14.18
CA TRP A 33 -0.81 -6.41 14.62
C TRP A 33 -1.73 -6.85 15.76
N ALA A 34 -2.22 -8.09 15.69
CA ALA A 34 -3.18 -8.60 16.68
C ALA A 34 -2.60 -8.65 18.11
N LYS A 35 -1.30 -8.96 18.25
CA LYS A 35 -0.60 -8.96 19.53
C LYS A 35 0.09 -7.61 19.74
N ASN A 36 -0.66 -6.61 20.19
CA ASN A 36 -0.27 -5.19 20.18
C ASN A 36 1.13 -4.83 20.74
N PHE A 37 1.66 -5.62 21.67
CA PHE A 37 2.96 -5.41 22.31
C PHE A 37 4.03 -6.45 21.94
N ASP A 38 3.77 -7.29 20.93
CA ASP A 38 4.76 -8.19 20.35
C ASP A 38 5.59 -7.42 19.31
N TYR A 39 6.86 -7.15 19.64
CA TYR A 39 7.82 -6.48 18.76
C TYR A 39 8.82 -7.47 18.13
N GLY A 40 8.49 -8.76 18.15
CA GLY A 40 9.30 -9.79 17.50
C GLY A 40 9.33 -9.65 15.98
N ALA A 41 10.24 -10.40 15.34
CA ALA A 41 10.48 -10.34 13.91
C ALA A 41 9.27 -10.68 13.02
N ALA A 42 8.23 -11.31 13.58
CA ALA A 42 7.00 -11.62 12.86
C ALA A 42 6.06 -10.42 12.72
N ASN A 43 6.23 -9.37 13.53
CA ASN A 43 5.39 -8.18 13.48
C ASN A 43 5.98 -7.15 12.52
N HIS A 44 5.39 -7.04 11.32
CA HIS A 44 5.72 -6.04 10.30
C HIS A 44 4.75 -4.85 10.29
N ARG A 45 4.06 -4.60 11.41
CA ARG A 45 3.10 -3.51 11.61
C ARG A 45 3.45 -2.71 12.86
N GLN A 46 4.73 -2.49 13.10
CA GLN A 46 5.22 -1.76 14.27
C GLN A 46 5.23 -0.26 13.97
N ILE A 47 4.41 0.49 14.70
CA ILE A 47 4.47 1.96 14.62
C ILE A 47 5.87 2.46 15.01
N GLY A 48 6.39 3.42 14.26
CA GLY A 48 7.73 3.99 14.39
C GLY A 48 8.80 3.27 13.56
N ASN A 49 8.50 2.13 12.93
CA ASN A 49 9.47 1.38 12.12
C ASN A 49 9.38 1.69 10.61
N GLY A 50 8.65 2.75 10.24
CA GLY A 50 8.46 3.18 8.86
C GLY A 50 7.19 2.61 8.21
N PRO A 51 6.83 3.09 7.00
CA PRO A 51 5.63 2.66 6.31
C PRO A 51 5.61 1.17 5.99
N MET A 52 4.42 0.59 5.95
CA MET A 52 4.21 -0.76 5.46
C MET A 52 4.20 -0.77 3.93
N LEU A 53 4.83 -1.80 3.36
CA LEU A 53 4.66 -2.20 1.97
C LEU A 53 3.97 -3.56 1.98
N VAL A 54 2.72 -3.61 1.52
CA VAL A 54 1.92 -4.83 1.59
C VAL A 54 2.24 -5.70 0.37
N LEU A 55 2.90 -6.82 0.62
CA LEU A 55 3.27 -7.79 -0.44
C LEU A 55 2.04 -8.58 -0.92
N SER A 56 1.12 -8.87 -0.01
CA SER A 56 -0.14 -9.55 -0.35
C SER A 56 -1.20 -9.36 0.73
N ASP A 57 -2.47 -9.36 0.31
CA ASP A 57 -3.64 -9.55 1.15
C ASP A 57 -4.57 -10.62 0.53
N LYS A 58 -5.80 -10.80 1.04
CA LYS A 58 -6.74 -11.81 0.49
C LYS A 58 -7.23 -11.52 -0.92
N SER A 59 -7.02 -10.31 -1.41
CA SER A 59 -7.60 -9.75 -2.63
C SER A 59 -6.57 -9.32 -3.66
N LEU A 60 -5.31 -9.06 -3.27
CA LEU A 60 -4.22 -8.63 -4.14
C LEU A 60 -2.90 -9.31 -3.74
N ILE A 61 -2.13 -9.76 -4.73
CA ILE A 61 -0.69 -10.01 -4.61
C ILE A 61 0.01 -8.91 -5.41
N ALA A 62 0.85 -8.10 -4.76
CA ALA A 62 1.49 -6.97 -5.41
C ALA A 62 2.49 -7.44 -6.49
N PRO A 63 2.58 -6.76 -7.65
CA PRO A 63 3.53 -7.12 -8.69
C PRO A 63 4.98 -6.99 -8.20
N PRO A 64 5.83 -8.04 -8.30
CA PRO A 64 7.20 -7.97 -7.78
C PRO A 64 8.06 -6.86 -8.38
N LYS A 65 7.85 -6.52 -9.66
CA LYS A 65 8.53 -5.39 -10.30
C LYS A 65 8.18 -4.06 -9.64
N LEU A 66 6.91 -3.87 -9.26
CA LEU A 66 6.44 -2.65 -8.64
C LEU A 66 6.92 -2.54 -7.19
N THR A 67 6.87 -3.63 -6.41
CA THR A 67 7.39 -3.63 -5.04
C THR A 67 8.90 -3.39 -4.99
N ALA A 68 9.68 -4.03 -5.86
CA ALA A 68 11.13 -3.83 -5.94
C ALA A 68 11.50 -2.39 -6.33
N TRP A 69 10.73 -1.77 -7.23
CA TRP A 69 10.92 -0.37 -7.57
C TRP A 69 10.61 0.57 -6.39
N VAL A 70 9.51 0.32 -5.66
CA VAL A 70 9.19 1.05 -4.44
C VAL A 70 10.31 0.93 -3.41
N GLU A 71 10.81 -0.28 -3.16
CA GLU A 71 11.92 -0.53 -2.22
C GLU A 71 13.18 0.22 -2.62
N THR A 72 13.50 0.25 -3.92
CA THR A 72 14.65 1.00 -4.46
C THR A 72 14.50 2.50 -4.16
N VAL A 73 13.34 3.08 -4.46
CA VAL A 73 13.09 4.51 -4.21
C VAL A 73 13.13 4.81 -2.71
N ALA A 74 12.54 3.94 -1.86
CA ALA A 74 12.57 4.09 -0.42
C ALA A 74 14.00 4.07 0.15
N ALA A 75 14.83 3.14 -0.34
CA ALA A 75 16.23 3.04 0.03
C ALA A 75 17.03 4.30 -0.39
N GLU A 76 16.81 4.82 -1.60
CA GLU A 76 17.46 6.06 -2.08
C GLU A 76 17.20 7.27 -1.19
N ILE A 77 15.97 7.40 -0.66
CA ILE A 77 15.56 8.55 0.18
C ILE A 77 15.71 8.28 1.68
N GLY A 78 16.22 7.10 2.07
CA GLY A 78 16.43 6.71 3.47
C GLY A 78 15.14 6.45 4.26
N VAL A 79 14.06 6.03 3.61
CA VAL A 79 12.80 5.64 4.28
C VAL A 79 12.80 4.12 4.51
N PRO A 80 12.77 3.65 5.77
CA PRO A 80 12.64 2.23 6.05
C PRO A 80 11.24 1.74 5.70
N LEU A 81 11.13 0.47 5.27
CA LEU A 81 9.85 -0.17 4.96
C LEU A 81 9.66 -1.45 5.78
N GLN A 82 8.42 -1.72 6.11
CA GLN A 82 7.99 -2.99 6.71
C GLN A 82 7.23 -3.79 5.65
N ALA A 83 7.86 -4.84 5.11
CA ALA A 83 7.20 -5.73 4.16
C ALA A 83 6.20 -6.62 4.90
N ASP A 84 4.90 -6.41 4.68
CA ASP A 84 3.83 -7.08 5.42
C ASP A 84 2.93 -7.94 4.52
N MET A 85 2.28 -8.94 5.14
CA MET A 85 1.32 -9.82 4.49
C MET A 85 0.05 -9.93 5.34
N PHE A 86 -1.09 -9.60 4.76
CA PHE A 86 -2.37 -9.70 5.46
C PHE A 86 -2.91 -11.13 5.30
N SER A 87 -2.83 -11.91 6.38
CA SER A 87 -3.41 -13.26 6.40
C SER A 87 -4.94 -13.26 6.42
N ASN A 88 -5.54 -12.16 6.87
CA ASN A 88 -6.98 -11.91 6.93
C ASN A 88 -7.27 -10.50 6.39
N GLY A 89 -8.47 -10.29 5.86
CA GLY A 89 -8.86 -9.00 5.26
C GLY A 89 -8.33 -8.82 3.85
N GLY A 90 -9.02 -7.98 3.08
CA GLY A 90 -8.57 -7.47 1.79
C GLY A 90 -8.64 -5.95 1.84
N THR A 91 -8.10 -5.30 0.82
CA THR A 91 -8.04 -3.84 0.73
C THR A 91 -8.63 -3.38 -0.60
N ASP A 92 -8.77 -2.06 -0.79
CA ASP A 92 -9.19 -1.48 -2.07
C ASP A 92 -8.28 -1.94 -3.24
N GLY A 93 -7.03 -2.36 -2.96
CA GLY A 93 -6.12 -2.95 -3.96
C GLY A 93 -6.71 -4.12 -4.74
N GLY A 94 -7.54 -4.94 -4.10
CA GLY A 94 -8.25 -6.05 -4.73
C GLY A 94 -9.21 -5.62 -5.83
N ALA A 95 -10.01 -4.59 -5.59
CA ALA A 95 -10.97 -4.07 -6.57
C ALA A 95 -10.28 -3.23 -7.66
N VAL A 96 -9.27 -2.46 -7.28
CA VAL A 96 -8.54 -1.54 -8.17
C VAL A 96 -7.78 -2.33 -9.24
N HIS A 97 -6.97 -3.33 -8.85
CA HIS A 97 -6.08 -4.01 -9.79
C HIS A 97 -6.81 -4.83 -10.86
N LEU A 98 -8.05 -5.28 -10.59
CA LEU A 98 -8.89 -6.03 -11.53
C LEU A 98 -9.72 -5.12 -12.46
N THR A 99 -9.56 -3.81 -12.37
CA THR A 99 -10.32 -2.88 -13.20
C THR A 99 -9.85 -2.94 -14.67
N GLY A 100 -10.79 -3.02 -15.61
CA GLY A 100 -10.50 -3.04 -17.04
C GLY A 100 -9.72 -4.30 -17.45
N THR A 101 -8.58 -4.11 -18.10
CA THR A 101 -7.65 -5.19 -18.48
C THR A 101 -6.57 -5.45 -17.44
N GLY A 102 -6.71 -4.86 -16.25
CA GLY A 102 -5.75 -4.95 -15.16
C GLY A 102 -4.99 -3.65 -14.94
N VAL A 103 -4.77 -3.30 -13.68
CA VAL A 103 -4.00 -2.12 -13.25
C VAL A 103 -2.88 -2.59 -12.30
N PRO A 104 -1.59 -2.38 -12.61
CA PRO A 104 -0.51 -2.59 -11.66
C PRO A 104 -0.76 -1.81 -10.38
N THR A 105 -0.92 -2.53 -9.27
CA THR A 105 -1.37 -1.94 -8.00
C THR A 105 -0.52 -2.41 -6.85
N VAL A 106 -0.19 -1.51 -5.94
CA VAL A 106 0.44 -1.80 -4.65
C VAL A 106 -0.34 -1.15 -3.52
N VAL A 107 -0.33 -1.77 -2.35
CA VAL A 107 -0.92 -1.23 -1.12
C VAL A 107 0.19 -0.86 -0.15
N MET A 108 0.10 0.32 0.46
CA MET A 108 1.07 0.82 1.41
C MET A 108 0.46 1.82 2.37
N GLY A 109 1.07 2.03 3.53
CA GLY A 109 0.59 3.04 4.47
C GLY A 109 1.24 2.93 5.84
N PRO A 110 0.96 3.89 6.75
CA PRO A 110 1.47 3.82 8.11
C PRO A 110 0.79 2.68 8.88
N ALA A 111 1.56 1.97 9.69
CA ALA A 111 1.01 1.01 10.63
C ALA A 111 0.22 1.73 11.74
N THR A 112 -0.69 1.01 12.37
CA THR A 112 -1.41 1.47 13.55
C THR A 112 -1.37 0.45 14.68
N ARG A 113 -1.65 0.88 15.90
CA ARG A 113 -2.10 0.02 16.99
C ARG A 113 -3.60 0.17 17.14
N HIS A 114 -4.26 -0.97 17.32
CA HIS A 114 -5.72 -1.09 17.29
C HIS A 114 -6.33 -0.68 15.93
N GLY A 115 -7.53 -1.16 15.63
CA GLY A 115 -8.24 -0.85 14.40
C GLY A 115 -9.69 -1.28 14.52
N HIS A 116 -10.58 -0.65 13.75
CA HIS A 116 -12.01 -0.96 13.72
C HIS A 116 -12.66 -0.88 15.11
N CYS A 117 -12.23 0.09 15.91
CA CYS A 117 -12.73 0.36 17.24
C CYS A 117 -12.74 1.88 17.51
N ALA A 118 -13.01 2.29 18.75
CA ALA A 118 -13.15 3.72 19.08
C ALA A 118 -11.90 4.56 18.82
N ALA A 119 -10.70 3.97 18.88
CA ALA A 119 -9.45 4.69 18.68
C ALA A 119 -8.32 3.79 18.19
N SER A 120 -7.44 4.37 17.38
CA SER A 120 -6.17 3.79 16.94
C SER A 120 -5.02 4.73 17.31
N ILE A 121 -3.80 4.19 17.40
CA ILE A 121 -2.58 4.96 17.67
C ILE A 121 -1.64 4.81 16.47
N ALA A 122 -1.11 5.92 15.97
CA ALA A 122 -0.14 5.96 14.89
C ALA A 122 1.09 6.78 15.31
N ASP A 123 2.22 6.54 14.64
CA ASP A 123 3.44 7.33 14.84
C ASP A 123 3.53 8.44 13.78
N CYS A 124 3.77 9.68 14.20
CA CYS A 124 3.84 10.82 13.28
C CYS A 124 5.02 10.72 12.30
N ARG A 125 6.13 10.08 12.69
CA ARG A 125 7.28 9.87 11.80
C ARG A 125 6.91 8.94 10.66
N ASP A 126 6.17 7.86 10.91
CA ASP A 126 5.72 6.95 9.86
C ASP A 126 4.82 7.66 8.85
N ILE A 127 3.92 8.55 9.32
CA ILE A 127 3.04 9.34 8.46
C ILE A 127 3.87 10.29 7.57
N LEU A 128 4.85 11.00 8.15
CA LEU A 128 5.71 11.91 7.40
C LEU A 128 6.63 11.16 6.41
N GLN A 129 7.13 9.98 6.78
CA GLN A 129 7.91 9.12 5.89
C GLN A 129 7.06 8.56 4.74
N MET A 130 5.80 8.21 5.00
CA MET A 130 4.86 7.81 3.94
C MET A 130 4.61 8.96 2.96
N GLN A 131 4.42 10.18 3.47
CA GLN A 131 4.29 11.39 2.64
C GLN A 131 5.55 11.62 1.78
N GLN A 132 6.73 11.50 2.39
CA GLN A 132 8.01 11.66 1.70
C GLN A 132 8.16 10.61 0.58
N LEU A 133 7.86 9.34 0.87
CA LEU A 133 7.92 8.25 -0.08
C LEU A 133 6.94 8.45 -1.24
N LEU A 134 5.68 8.79 -0.97
CA LEU A 134 4.69 9.05 -2.02
C LEU A 134 5.13 10.18 -2.96
N SER A 135 5.62 11.29 -2.40
CA SER A 135 6.15 12.39 -3.21
C SER A 135 7.32 11.93 -4.08
N ALA A 136 8.23 11.13 -3.54
CA ALA A 136 9.40 10.63 -4.26
C ALA A 136 9.04 9.64 -5.38
N LEU A 137 8.06 8.76 -5.14
CA LEU A 137 7.54 7.82 -6.13
C LEU A 137 6.89 8.58 -7.29
N ILE A 138 6.00 9.52 -7.00
CA ILE A 138 5.30 10.32 -8.02
C ILE A 138 6.30 11.09 -8.90
N GLN A 139 7.32 11.71 -8.31
CA GLN A 139 8.35 12.45 -9.06
C GLN A 139 9.18 11.54 -9.99
N ARG A 140 9.23 10.24 -9.73
CA ARG A 140 9.98 9.24 -10.52
C ARG A 140 9.09 8.40 -11.43
N LEU A 141 7.77 8.60 -11.42
CA LEU A 141 6.80 7.79 -12.17
C LEU A 141 6.69 8.26 -13.62
N THR A 142 7.78 8.13 -14.37
CA THR A 142 7.85 8.50 -15.79
C THR A 142 7.14 7.49 -16.68
N ARG A 143 6.86 7.86 -17.94
CA ARG A 143 6.28 6.93 -18.93
C ARG A 143 7.18 5.70 -19.12
N GLU A 144 8.48 5.91 -19.22
CA GLU A 144 9.48 4.87 -19.40
C GLU A 144 9.49 3.92 -18.20
N THR A 145 9.42 4.46 -16.98
CA THR A 145 9.30 3.67 -15.75
C THR A 145 8.05 2.81 -15.77
N VAL A 146 6.88 3.37 -16.09
CA VAL A 146 5.62 2.60 -16.14
C VAL A 146 5.71 1.47 -17.17
N VAL A 147 6.21 1.75 -18.38
CA VAL A 147 6.38 0.73 -19.43
C VAL A 147 7.27 -0.41 -18.94
N GLN A 148 8.43 -0.11 -18.33
CA GLN A 148 9.35 -1.12 -17.80
C GLN A 148 8.72 -2.01 -16.71
N LEU A 149 7.89 -1.42 -15.84
CA LEU A 149 7.17 -2.13 -14.79
C LEU A 149 6.09 -3.08 -15.34
N THR A 150 5.58 -2.80 -16.54
CA THR A 150 4.50 -3.56 -17.20
C THR A 150 4.94 -4.40 -18.40
N ASP A 151 6.23 -4.41 -18.74
CA ASP A 151 6.73 -5.25 -19.82
C ASP A 151 6.88 -6.70 -19.32
N PHE A 152 6.23 -7.65 -19.98
CA PHE A 152 6.25 -9.07 -19.60
C PHE A 152 6.87 -9.97 -20.68
N ARG A 153 7.44 -9.37 -21.73
CA ARG A 153 8.06 -10.10 -22.85
C ARG A 153 9.55 -10.36 -22.62
#